data_AF-A0A453IRF4-F1
#
_entry.id   AF-A0A453IRF4-F1
#
_cell.length_a   1.000
_cell.length_b   1.000
_cell.length_c   1.000
_cell.angle_alpha   90.00
_cell.angle_beta   90.00
_cell.angle_gamma   90.00
#
_symmetry.space_group_name_H-M   'P 1'
#
loop_
_entity.id
_entity.type
_entity.pdbx_description
1 polymer ?
#
loop_
_entity_poly.entity_id
_entity_poly.type
_entity_poly.pdbx_seq_one_letter_code
_entity_poly.pdbx_strand_id
1 'polypeptide(L)'
;MSTAGWPSPQHSSRGSLRRCLDSSAIVGFMAGAAVTIALQQLKGFLGIKKFTKKSDIISVMESVWGNVHHGWNYQTILIGASFLAFLLTTKYIAKKNKKLFWVSAIAPLISVVISTFCVYITRADKQGVAIVKDIKQGINPPSFHLIYWSGPYLAKGFRIGVVAGMVALTEAIAIGRTFAAMKDYQIDGNKEMVALGTMNIVGSMTSCYVATGSFSRSAVNYVAGCKTAVSNVVMAIVVMLTLLLITPLFKYTPNAILASIIINAVVSLVDYETAYLIWKVDKMDFVALLGAFFGVVFASVEYGLLIAVAISLGKILLQVTRPRTALLGNLPRTTIYRNVEQYPEAAKVPGVMIVRVDSAIYFTNSNYVKERILRWLRDEEDQQQEQKLSKTEFLIVELSPVTDID
;
A
#
# COMPACT_ATOMS: atom_id res chain seq x y z
N MET A 1 44.07 3.29 -32.33
CA MET A 1 42.83 3.40 -33.15
C MET A 1 41.73 2.70 -32.39
N SER A 2 40.95 3.36 -31.53
CA SER A 2 39.97 4.43 -31.75
C SER A 2 38.56 3.84 -31.72
N THR A 3 37.80 4.25 -30.68
CA THR A 3 36.36 4.60 -30.67
C THR A 3 35.34 3.48 -30.96
N ALA A 4 34.29 3.26 -30.18
CA ALA A 4 33.48 4.25 -29.49
C ALA A 4 32.81 3.67 -28.22
N GLY A 5 32.98 4.37 -27.10
CA GLY A 5 32.14 4.20 -25.93
C GLY A 5 30.78 4.83 -26.19
N TRP A 6 29.73 4.11 -25.82
CA TRP A 6 28.39 4.66 -25.71
C TRP A 6 28.22 5.34 -24.35
N PRO A 7 27.68 6.57 -24.30
CA PRO A 7 27.58 7.34 -23.07
C PRO A 7 26.48 6.76 -22.17
N SER A 8 26.81 6.66 -20.89
CA SER A 8 25.88 6.45 -19.78
C SER A 8 24.72 7.45 -19.83
N PRO A 9 23.43 7.03 -19.77
CA PRO A 9 22.33 7.98 -19.69
C PRO A 9 22.25 8.55 -18.28
N GLN A 10 22.55 9.85 -18.17
CA GLN A 10 22.15 10.70 -17.05
C GLN A 10 20.61 10.81 -17.02
N HIS A 11 19.92 9.78 -16.52
CA HIS A 11 18.47 9.75 -16.34
C HIS A 11 18.05 9.27 -14.94
N SER A 12 18.82 9.62 -13.90
CA SER A 12 18.58 9.12 -12.55
C SER A 12 17.58 9.96 -11.72
N SER A 13 17.53 11.30 -11.86
CA SER A 13 16.73 12.14 -10.95
C SER A 13 15.22 12.18 -11.27
N ARG A 14 14.84 12.28 -12.55
CA ARG A 14 13.42 12.33 -12.97
C ARG A 14 12.70 10.98 -12.80
N GLY A 15 13.43 9.86 -12.96
CA GLY A 15 12.91 8.52 -12.72
C GLY A 15 12.70 8.21 -11.23
N SER A 16 13.43 8.86 -10.33
CA SER A 16 13.25 8.70 -8.88
C SER A 16 12.04 9.48 -8.35
N LEU A 17 11.77 10.68 -8.91
CA LEU A 17 10.62 11.49 -8.51
C LEU A 17 9.28 10.90 -8.95
N ARG A 18 9.17 10.39 -10.18
CA ARG A 18 7.94 9.69 -10.64
C ARG A 18 7.68 8.42 -9.84
N ARG A 19 8.73 7.73 -9.37
CA ARG A 19 8.63 6.58 -8.45
C ARG A 19 8.19 6.98 -7.04
N CYS A 20 8.59 8.15 -6.53
CA CYS A 20 8.16 8.62 -5.21
C CYS A 20 6.67 9.00 -5.12
N LEU A 21 6.11 9.59 -6.19
CA LEU A 21 4.70 10.00 -6.23
C LEU A 21 3.73 8.80 -6.15
N ASP A 22 4.02 7.70 -6.87
CA ASP A 22 3.20 6.47 -6.80
C ASP A 22 3.47 5.64 -5.52
N SER A 23 4.68 5.75 -4.95
CA SER A 23 5.07 4.96 -3.76
C SER A 23 4.39 5.44 -2.47
N SER A 24 4.09 6.74 -2.34
CA SER A 24 3.63 7.32 -1.07
C SER A 24 2.23 6.83 -0.65
N ALA A 25 1.30 6.77 -1.60
CA ALA A 25 -0.04 6.20 -1.38
C ALA A 25 0.03 4.73 -0.97
N ILE A 26 0.91 3.96 -1.59
CA ILE A 26 1.04 2.51 -1.37
C ILE A 26 1.65 2.23 0.00
N VAL A 27 2.64 3.00 0.43
CA VAL A 27 3.23 2.90 1.78
C VAL A 27 2.16 3.17 2.86
N GLY A 28 1.35 4.21 2.69
CA GLY A 28 0.24 4.52 3.61
C GLY A 28 -0.83 3.44 3.64
N PHE A 29 -1.24 2.97 2.45
CA PHE A 29 -2.19 1.88 2.30
C PHE A 29 -1.72 0.58 2.97
N MET A 30 -0.47 0.18 2.77
CA MET A 30 0.11 -1.02 3.41
C MET A 30 0.14 -0.90 4.92
N ALA A 31 0.55 0.26 5.44
CA ALA A 31 0.56 0.51 6.87
C ALA A 31 -0.87 0.43 7.45
N GLY A 32 -1.85 1.02 6.77
CA GLY A 32 -3.26 0.95 7.19
C GLY A 32 -3.80 -0.48 7.16
N ALA A 33 -3.57 -1.21 6.08
CA ALA A 33 -4.00 -2.60 5.93
C ALA A 33 -3.35 -3.51 6.99
N ALA A 34 -2.06 -3.32 7.27
CA ALA A 34 -1.35 -4.06 8.30
C ALA A 34 -1.95 -3.83 9.69
N VAL A 35 -2.29 -2.58 10.03
CA VAL A 35 -2.97 -2.24 11.29
C VAL A 35 -4.35 -2.88 11.36
N THR A 36 -5.19 -2.71 10.33
CA THR A 36 -6.55 -3.27 10.32
C THR A 36 -6.53 -4.80 10.45
N ILE A 37 -5.62 -5.48 9.76
CA ILE A 37 -5.48 -6.93 9.87
C ILE A 37 -4.99 -7.34 11.26
N ALA A 38 -3.98 -6.65 11.82
CA ALA A 38 -3.50 -6.94 13.16
C ALA A 38 -4.62 -6.79 14.21
N LEU A 39 -5.46 -5.77 14.08
CA LEU A 39 -6.62 -5.55 14.95
C LEU A 39 -7.67 -6.66 14.81
N GLN A 40 -7.93 -7.15 13.60
CA GLN A 40 -8.83 -8.29 13.39
C GLN A 40 -8.30 -9.58 14.03
N GLN A 41 -6.98 -9.77 14.07
CA GLN A 41 -6.36 -10.91 14.72
C GLN A 41 -6.43 -10.86 16.25
N LEU A 42 -6.71 -9.70 16.85
CA LEU A 42 -6.90 -9.60 18.31
C LEU A 42 -8.02 -10.50 18.81
N LYS A 43 -9.03 -10.80 17.98
CA LYS A 43 -10.06 -11.80 18.31
C LYS A 43 -9.45 -13.14 18.71
N GLY A 44 -8.56 -13.67 17.87
CA GLY A 44 -7.89 -14.95 18.08
C GLY A 44 -6.82 -14.87 19.17
N PHE A 45 -6.15 -13.73 19.28
CA PHE A 45 -5.10 -13.47 20.27
C PHE A 45 -5.65 -13.35 21.70
N LEU A 46 -6.78 -12.67 21.88
CA LEU A 46 -7.43 -12.45 23.19
C LEU A 46 -8.40 -13.57 23.58
N GLY A 47 -8.80 -14.42 22.61
CA GLY A 47 -9.75 -15.51 22.84
C GLY A 47 -11.21 -15.08 22.99
N ILE A 48 -11.59 -13.93 22.44
CA ILE A 48 -12.93 -13.34 22.60
C ILE A 48 -13.96 -14.13 21.79
N LYS A 49 -14.99 -14.66 22.46
CA LYS A 49 -16.06 -15.46 21.83
C LYS A 49 -17.07 -14.63 21.01
N LYS A 50 -17.39 -13.40 21.46
CA LYS A 50 -18.28 -12.46 20.77
C LYS A 50 -17.46 -11.32 20.18
N PHE A 51 -17.20 -11.38 18.89
CA PHE A 51 -16.46 -10.35 18.16
C PHE A 51 -17.36 -9.76 17.08
N THR A 52 -17.27 -8.44 16.86
CA THR A 52 -18.02 -7.75 15.81
C THR A 52 -17.75 -8.34 14.43
N LYS A 53 -18.75 -8.32 13.55
CA LYS A 53 -18.59 -8.70 12.12
C LYS A 53 -18.15 -7.52 11.25
N LYS A 54 -18.16 -6.30 11.79
CA LYS A 54 -17.74 -5.09 11.08
C LYS A 54 -16.21 -5.01 11.07
N SER A 55 -15.63 -4.62 9.95
CA SER A 55 -14.18 -4.44 9.76
C SER A 55 -13.64 -3.13 10.34
N ASP A 56 -14.54 -2.26 10.76
CA ASP A 56 -14.25 -0.89 11.18
C ASP A 56 -13.53 -0.85 12.53
N ILE A 57 -12.45 -0.07 12.62
CA ILE A 57 -11.57 -0.06 13.81
C ILE A 57 -12.30 0.39 15.07
N ILE A 58 -13.22 1.36 14.95
CA ILE A 58 -14.02 1.82 16.10
C ILE A 58 -14.82 0.65 16.66
N SER A 59 -15.48 -0.12 15.79
CA SER A 59 -16.27 -1.28 16.20
C SER A 59 -15.42 -2.43 16.76
N VAL A 60 -14.21 -2.61 16.21
CA VAL A 60 -13.25 -3.61 16.70
C VAL A 60 -12.72 -3.20 18.07
N MET A 61 -12.34 -1.95 18.27
CA MET A 61 -11.84 -1.42 19.54
C MET A 61 -12.92 -1.39 20.62
N GLU A 62 -14.15 -1.00 20.28
CA GLU A 62 -15.29 -1.08 21.19
C GLU A 62 -15.57 -2.53 21.61
N SER A 63 -15.49 -3.49 20.67
CA SER A 63 -15.64 -4.92 20.97
C SER A 63 -14.48 -5.47 21.81
N VAL A 64 -13.26 -4.99 21.62
CA VAL A 64 -12.09 -5.39 22.43
C VAL A 64 -12.22 -4.82 23.84
N TRP A 65 -12.49 -3.52 23.97
CA TRP A 65 -12.57 -2.81 25.24
C TRP A 65 -13.79 -3.23 26.07
N GLY A 66 -14.95 -3.41 25.44
CA GLY A 66 -16.17 -3.87 26.09
C GLY A 66 -16.07 -5.31 26.63
N ASN A 67 -15.15 -6.13 26.12
CA ASN A 67 -14.90 -7.49 26.59
C ASN A 67 -13.71 -7.62 27.56
N VAL A 68 -13.01 -6.52 27.89
CA VAL A 68 -11.80 -6.53 28.77
C VAL A 68 -12.07 -7.21 30.10
N HIS A 69 -13.23 -6.96 30.72
CA HIS A 69 -13.48 -7.40 32.10
C HIS A 69 -13.97 -8.86 32.23
N HIS A 70 -14.54 -9.47 31.19
CA HIS A 70 -15.16 -10.81 31.30
C HIS A 70 -14.92 -11.75 30.10
N GLY A 71 -14.30 -11.28 29.02
CA GLY A 71 -14.16 -12.04 27.77
C GLY A 71 -12.74 -12.50 27.44
N TRP A 72 -11.73 -12.05 28.18
CA TRP A 72 -10.33 -12.34 27.89
C TRP A 72 -9.90 -13.64 28.56
N ASN A 73 -9.29 -14.53 27.78
CA ASN A 73 -8.66 -15.73 28.34
C ASN A 73 -7.16 -15.49 28.50
N TYR A 74 -6.72 -15.35 29.75
CA TYR A 74 -5.31 -15.11 30.09
C TYR A 74 -4.36 -16.17 29.53
N GLN A 75 -4.78 -17.43 29.47
CA GLN A 75 -3.95 -18.51 28.93
C GLN A 75 -3.77 -18.37 27.41
N THR A 76 -4.83 -18.02 26.70
CA THR A 76 -4.79 -17.73 25.26
C THR A 76 -3.85 -16.56 24.96
N ILE A 77 -3.91 -15.51 25.79
CA ILE A 77 -3.05 -14.33 25.66
C ILE A 77 -1.59 -14.70 25.95
N LEU A 78 -1.31 -15.48 26.99
CA LEU A 78 0.05 -15.91 27.33
C LEU A 78 0.67 -16.76 26.21
N ILE A 79 -0.09 -17.70 25.65
CA ILE A 79 0.33 -18.50 24.50
C ILE A 79 0.57 -17.58 23.29
N GLY A 80 -0.38 -16.70 22.95
CA GLY A 80 -0.21 -15.77 21.84
C GLY A 80 1.02 -14.88 22.00
N ALA A 81 1.18 -14.23 23.15
CA ALA A 81 2.27 -13.32 23.43
C ALA A 81 3.65 -14.00 23.43
N SER A 82 3.76 -15.19 24.02
CA SER A 82 5.02 -15.94 24.05
C SER A 82 5.49 -16.34 22.64
N PHE A 83 4.59 -16.87 21.81
CA PHE A 83 4.93 -17.22 20.44
C PHE A 83 5.11 -16.00 19.53
N LEU A 84 4.34 -14.92 19.74
CA LEU A 84 4.55 -13.67 19.02
C LEU A 84 5.94 -13.09 19.33
N ALA A 85 6.35 -13.07 20.60
CA ALA A 85 7.68 -12.66 21.01
C ALA A 85 8.76 -13.54 20.36
N PHE A 86 8.58 -14.86 20.38
CA PHE A 86 9.49 -15.80 19.72
C PHE A 86 9.63 -15.53 18.20
N LEU A 87 8.52 -15.29 17.50
CA LEU A 87 8.51 -14.98 16.07
C LEU A 87 9.22 -13.66 15.78
N LEU A 88 8.95 -12.62 16.57
CA LEU A 88 9.59 -11.30 16.42
C LEU A 88 11.09 -11.36 16.72
N THR A 89 11.49 -12.07 17.77
CA THR A 89 12.91 -12.25 18.13
C THR A 89 13.66 -12.99 17.05
N THR A 90 13.10 -14.09 16.53
CA THR A 90 13.71 -14.86 15.44
C THR A 90 13.92 -14.00 14.20
N LYS A 91 12.96 -13.14 13.89
CA LYS A 91 13.03 -12.22 12.76
C LYS A 91 14.05 -11.10 12.97
N TYR A 92 14.14 -10.55 14.19
CA TYR A 92 15.15 -9.56 14.54
C TYR A 92 16.56 -10.15 14.37
N ILE A 93 16.76 -11.39 14.82
CA ILE A 93 18.02 -12.13 14.65
C ILE A 93 18.33 -12.33 13.16
N ALA A 94 17.34 -12.71 12.35
CA ALA A 94 17.52 -12.89 10.91
C ALA A 94 17.86 -11.57 10.17
N LYS A 95 17.32 -10.42 10.62
CA LYS A 95 17.67 -9.10 10.08
C LYS A 95 19.13 -8.74 10.38
N LYS A 96 19.63 -9.09 11.57
CA LYS A 96 21.01 -8.84 12.00
C LYS A 96 22.01 -9.80 11.33
N ASN A 97 21.65 -11.08 11.20
CA ASN A 97 22.48 -12.11 10.61
C ASN A 97 21.79 -12.79 9.42
N LYS A 98 22.15 -12.39 8.19
CA LYS A 98 21.60 -12.96 6.95
C LYS A 98 21.77 -14.48 6.81
N LYS A 99 22.78 -15.07 7.47
CA LYS A 99 22.99 -16.53 7.54
C LYS A 99 21.87 -17.28 8.28
N LEU A 100 21.15 -16.60 9.18
CA LEU A 100 20.06 -17.18 9.99
C LEU A 100 18.66 -16.92 9.38
N PHE A 101 18.59 -16.49 8.12
CA PHE A 101 17.31 -16.28 7.42
C PHE A 101 16.39 -17.51 7.44
N TRP A 102 16.98 -18.71 7.30
CA TRP A 102 16.25 -19.99 7.37
C TRP A 102 15.48 -20.18 8.68
N VAL A 103 16.00 -19.66 9.80
CA VAL A 103 15.33 -19.74 11.10
C VAL A 103 14.03 -18.95 11.08
N SER A 104 14.02 -17.74 10.49
CA SER A 104 12.82 -16.93 10.34
C SER A 104 11.79 -17.54 9.38
N ALA A 105 12.23 -18.30 8.38
CA ALA A 105 11.33 -18.97 7.43
C ALA A 105 10.64 -20.19 8.06
N ILE A 106 11.34 -20.95 8.90
CA ILE A 106 10.82 -22.18 9.53
C ILE A 106 10.06 -21.87 10.84
N ALA A 107 10.32 -20.73 11.48
CA ALA A 107 9.73 -20.36 12.78
C ALA A 107 8.19 -20.40 12.85
N PRO A 108 7.41 -20.01 11.82
CA PRO A 108 5.95 -20.17 11.85
C PRO A 108 5.51 -21.64 11.93
N LEU A 109 6.18 -22.53 11.20
CA LEU A 109 5.87 -23.96 11.21
C LEU A 109 6.22 -24.59 12.57
N ILE A 110 7.41 -24.31 13.08
CA ILE A 110 7.85 -24.77 14.41
C ILE A 110 6.89 -24.27 15.50
N SER A 111 6.51 -23.00 15.41
CA SER A 111 5.53 -22.37 16.32
C SER A 111 4.21 -23.14 16.36
N VAL A 112 3.66 -23.54 15.20
CA VAL A 112 2.43 -24.34 15.13
C VAL A 112 2.62 -25.72 15.75
N VAL A 113 3.72 -26.40 15.45
CA VAL A 113 4.01 -27.75 15.97
C VAL A 113 4.16 -27.74 17.49
N ILE A 114 5.01 -26.86 18.03
CA ILE A 114 5.24 -26.74 19.47
C ILE A 114 3.96 -26.32 20.19
N SER A 115 3.24 -25.32 19.66
CA SER A 115 2.01 -24.83 20.27
C SER A 115 0.93 -25.93 20.34
N THR A 116 0.76 -26.68 19.25
CA THR A 116 -0.19 -27.81 19.19
C THR A 116 0.20 -28.90 20.19
N PHE A 117 1.48 -29.24 20.30
CA PHE A 117 1.99 -30.23 21.26
C PHE A 117 1.79 -29.78 22.71
N CYS A 118 2.10 -28.51 23.03
CA CYS A 118 1.88 -27.94 24.35
C CYS A 118 0.39 -27.97 24.73
N VAL A 119 -0.51 -27.55 23.84
CA VAL A 119 -1.96 -27.56 24.10
C VAL A 119 -2.48 -28.99 24.29
N TYR A 120 -1.96 -29.95 23.51
CA TYR A 120 -2.32 -31.35 23.65
C TYR A 120 -1.95 -31.93 25.02
N ILE A 121 -0.73 -31.68 25.51
CA ILE A 121 -0.26 -32.16 26.82
C ILE A 121 -1.00 -31.46 27.97
N THR A 122 -1.06 -30.13 27.92
CA THR A 122 -1.64 -29.32 29.01
C THR A 122 -3.16 -29.38 29.05
N ARG A 123 -3.80 -29.93 28.02
CA ARG A 123 -5.26 -29.95 27.84
C ARG A 123 -5.87 -28.55 28.01
N ALA A 124 -5.17 -27.54 27.51
CA ALA A 124 -5.60 -26.14 27.58
C ALA A 124 -6.91 -25.90 26.80
N ASP A 125 -7.29 -26.82 25.90
CA ASP A 125 -8.61 -26.86 25.26
C ASP A 125 -9.76 -26.93 26.27
N LYS A 126 -9.56 -27.65 27.39
CA LYS A 126 -10.56 -27.75 28.48
C LYS A 126 -10.57 -26.52 29.39
N GLN A 127 -9.52 -25.72 29.35
CA GLN A 127 -9.36 -24.50 30.16
C GLN A 127 -9.81 -23.25 29.40
N GLY A 128 -10.53 -23.43 28.28
CA GLY A 128 -11.19 -22.36 27.55
C GLY A 128 -10.35 -21.74 26.42
N VAL A 129 -9.18 -22.31 26.09
CA VAL A 129 -8.41 -21.87 24.92
C VAL A 129 -9.16 -22.23 23.64
N ALA A 130 -9.34 -21.25 22.76
CA ALA A 130 -10.00 -21.46 21.48
C ALA A 130 -9.08 -22.24 20.54
N ILE A 131 -9.46 -23.48 20.21
CA ILE A 131 -8.77 -24.35 19.25
C ILE A 131 -9.59 -24.50 17.97
N VAL A 132 -8.96 -24.99 16.90
CA VAL A 132 -9.58 -25.20 15.58
C VAL A 132 -10.66 -26.30 15.61
N LYS A 133 -10.53 -27.31 16.50
CA LYS A 133 -11.48 -28.43 16.70
C LYS A 133 -11.57 -29.38 15.51
N ASP A 134 -12.68 -29.42 14.80
CA ASP A 134 -12.97 -30.46 13.82
C ASP A 134 -12.87 -29.89 12.41
N ILE A 135 -11.87 -30.36 11.67
CA ILE A 135 -11.71 -30.11 10.25
C ILE A 135 -12.10 -31.40 9.53
N LYS A 136 -13.02 -31.30 8.56
CA LYS A 136 -13.37 -32.44 7.69
C LYS A 136 -12.14 -32.83 6.87
N GLN A 137 -11.65 -34.05 7.07
CA GLN A 137 -10.54 -34.61 6.30
C GLN A 137 -11.00 -34.95 4.88
N GLY A 138 -10.12 -34.76 3.90
CA GLY A 138 -10.39 -35.06 2.51
C GLY A 138 -10.64 -33.83 1.63
N ILE A 139 -10.74 -34.08 0.33
CA ILE A 139 -11.06 -33.06 -0.68
C ILE A 139 -12.57 -33.12 -0.93
N ASN A 140 -13.21 -31.96 -1.10
CA ASN A 140 -14.62 -31.91 -1.45
C ASN A 140 -14.88 -32.62 -2.79
N PRO A 141 -15.96 -33.41 -2.91
CA PRO A 141 -16.30 -34.04 -4.17
C PRO A 141 -16.65 -32.99 -5.25
N PRO A 142 -16.51 -33.32 -6.54
CA PRO A 142 -16.93 -32.43 -7.63
C PRO A 142 -18.41 -32.04 -7.50
N SER A 143 -18.69 -30.74 -7.55
CA SER A 143 -20.01 -30.14 -7.36
C SER A 143 -20.64 -29.62 -8.65
N PHE A 144 -20.16 -30.07 -9.82
CA PHE A 144 -20.71 -29.63 -11.11
C PHE A 144 -22.23 -29.85 -11.21
N HIS A 145 -22.74 -30.94 -10.61
CA HIS A 145 -24.16 -31.29 -10.59
C HIS A 145 -25.03 -30.37 -9.70
N LEU A 146 -24.42 -29.52 -8.86
CA LEU A 146 -25.12 -28.58 -7.97
C LEU A 146 -25.27 -27.18 -8.58
N ILE A 147 -24.85 -26.99 -9.84
CA ILE A 147 -24.98 -25.71 -10.55
C ILE A 147 -26.34 -25.69 -11.25
N TYR A 148 -27.28 -24.96 -10.65
CA TYR A 148 -28.63 -24.80 -11.18
C TYR A 148 -28.73 -23.57 -12.08
N TRP A 149 -29.07 -23.78 -13.35
CA TRP A 149 -29.27 -22.72 -14.35
C TRP A 149 -30.73 -22.24 -14.44
N SER A 150 -31.64 -22.85 -13.68
CA SER A 150 -33.06 -22.55 -13.66
C SER A 150 -33.60 -22.58 -12.23
N GLY A 151 -34.56 -21.72 -11.91
CA GLY A 151 -35.27 -21.72 -10.63
C GLY A 151 -35.36 -20.36 -9.94
N PRO A 152 -36.09 -20.27 -8.81
CA PRO A 152 -36.39 -19.01 -8.12
C PRO A 152 -35.15 -18.34 -7.48
N TYR A 153 -34.05 -19.08 -7.33
CA TYR A 153 -32.81 -18.59 -6.74
C TYR A 153 -31.79 -18.13 -7.79
N LEU A 154 -31.99 -18.38 -9.08
CA LEU A 154 -31.03 -18.03 -10.13
C LEU A 154 -30.77 -16.52 -10.19
N ALA A 155 -31.84 -15.71 -10.25
CA ALA A 155 -31.72 -14.26 -10.32
C ALA A 155 -31.06 -13.67 -9.05
N LYS A 156 -31.37 -14.23 -7.87
CA LYS A 156 -30.74 -13.85 -6.61
C LYS A 156 -29.25 -14.23 -6.60
N GLY A 157 -28.93 -15.46 -7.02
CA GLY A 157 -27.56 -15.97 -7.11
C GLY A 157 -26.72 -15.17 -8.09
N PHE A 158 -27.26 -14.83 -9.26
CA PHE A 158 -26.60 -13.96 -10.23
C PHE A 158 -26.30 -12.58 -9.66
N ARG A 159 -27.30 -11.93 -9.03
CA ARG A 159 -27.09 -10.61 -8.39
C ARG A 159 -26.01 -10.66 -7.31
N ILE A 160 -26.02 -11.68 -6.46
CA ILE A 160 -24.99 -11.87 -5.42
C ILE A 160 -23.62 -12.16 -6.05
N GLY A 161 -23.57 -12.99 -7.10
CA GLY A 161 -22.36 -13.36 -7.82
C GLY A 161 -21.69 -12.17 -8.50
N VAL A 162 -22.48 -11.28 -9.13
CA VAL A 162 -21.96 -10.04 -9.74
C VAL A 162 -21.34 -9.14 -8.67
N VAL A 163 -22.03 -8.92 -7.55
CA VAL A 163 -21.52 -8.09 -6.45
C VAL A 163 -20.27 -8.71 -5.84
N ALA A 164 -20.29 -10.00 -5.51
CA ALA A 164 -19.16 -10.71 -4.93
C ALA A 164 -17.95 -10.75 -5.88
N GLY A 165 -18.18 -10.93 -7.19
CA GLY A 165 -17.14 -10.90 -8.21
C GLY A 165 -16.49 -9.52 -8.36
N MET A 166 -17.30 -8.44 -8.36
CA MET A 166 -16.77 -7.07 -8.38
C MET A 166 -15.93 -6.76 -7.14
N VAL A 167 -16.39 -7.16 -5.95
CA VAL A 167 -15.64 -6.99 -4.70
C VAL A 167 -14.34 -7.80 -4.73
N ALA A 168 -14.40 -9.08 -5.11
CA ALA A 168 -13.22 -9.95 -5.19
C ALA A 168 -12.19 -9.43 -6.21
N LEU A 169 -12.63 -8.92 -7.36
CA LEU A 169 -11.75 -8.33 -8.37
C LEU A 169 -11.08 -7.06 -7.85
N THR A 170 -11.86 -6.18 -7.22
CA THR A 170 -11.36 -4.91 -6.67
C THR A 170 -10.33 -5.16 -5.57
N GLU A 171 -10.63 -6.08 -4.65
CA GLU A 171 -9.73 -6.48 -3.58
C GLU A 171 -8.43 -7.12 -4.13
N ALA A 172 -8.55 -8.06 -5.07
CA ALA A 172 -7.40 -8.72 -5.66
C ALA A 172 -6.49 -7.77 -6.43
N ILE A 173 -7.05 -6.84 -7.23
CA ILE A 173 -6.27 -5.82 -7.95
C ILE A 173 -5.60 -4.86 -6.97
N ALA A 174 -6.30 -4.42 -5.92
CA ALA A 174 -5.73 -3.52 -4.92
C ALA A 174 -4.52 -4.16 -4.21
N ILE A 175 -4.67 -5.41 -3.77
CA ILE A 175 -3.59 -6.17 -3.15
C ILE A 175 -2.46 -6.43 -4.16
N GLY A 176 -2.81 -6.86 -5.37
CA GLY A 176 -1.85 -7.14 -6.44
C GLY A 176 -0.96 -5.93 -6.73
N ARG A 177 -1.57 -4.76 -6.99
CA ARG A 177 -0.84 -3.50 -7.26
C ARG A 177 0.10 -3.11 -6.12
N THR A 178 -0.33 -3.34 -4.89
CA THR A 178 0.48 -3.08 -3.70
C THR A 178 1.77 -3.91 -3.69
N PHE A 179 1.67 -5.22 -3.94
CA PHE A 179 2.85 -6.09 -4.02
C PHE A 179 3.68 -5.87 -5.29
N ALA A 180 3.05 -5.47 -6.39
CA ALA A 180 3.71 -5.14 -7.64
C ALA A 180 4.62 -3.92 -7.50
N ALA A 181 4.11 -2.86 -6.87
CA ALA A 181 4.89 -1.66 -6.58
C ALA A 181 6.07 -1.94 -5.65
N MET A 182 5.93 -2.82 -4.65
CA MET A 182 7.04 -3.23 -3.78
C MET A 182 8.15 -3.98 -4.51
N LYS A 183 7.82 -4.71 -5.58
CA LYS A 183 8.77 -5.51 -6.37
C LYS A 183 9.17 -4.85 -7.70
N ASP A 184 8.72 -3.63 -7.94
CA ASP A 184 8.97 -2.86 -9.16
C ASP A 184 8.58 -3.61 -10.45
N TYR A 185 7.41 -4.26 -10.44
CA TYR A 185 6.82 -4.82 -11.65
C TYR A 185 5.40 -4.27 -11.89
N GLN A 186 4.91 -4.39 -13.12
CA GLN A 186 3.58 -3.94 -13.48
C GLN A 186 2.59 -5.10 -13.57
N ILE A 187 1.37 -4.86 -13.10
CA ILE A 187 0.24 -5.77 -13.24
C ILE A 187 -0.70 -5.25 -14.31
N ASP A 188 -1.05 -6.15 -15.23
CA ASP A 188 -2.10 -5.94 -16.23
C ASP A 188 -3.45 -6.35 -15.63
N GLY A 189 -4.33 -5.37 -15.40
CA GLY A 189 -5.64 -5.60 -14.79
C GLY A 189 -6.55 -6.50 -15.64
N ASN A 190 -6.42 -6.47 -16.97
CA ASN A 190 -7.24 -7.32 -17.84
C ASN A 190 -6.84 -8.79 -17.69
N LYS A 191 -5.54 -9.07 -17.62
CA LYS A 191 -5.04 -10.44 -17.39
C LYS A 191 -5.43 -10.95 -16.00
N GLU A 192 -5.36 -10.09 -14.99
CA GLU A 192 -5.76 -10.44 -13.63
C GLU A 192 -7.27 -10.74 -13.54
N MET A 193 -8.10 -9.96 -14.25
CA MET A 193 -9.53 -10.18 -14.33
C MET A 193 -9.87 -11.55 -14.95
N VAL A 194 -9.22 -11.89 -16.07
CA VAL A 194 -9.41 -13.19 -16.72
C VAL A 194 -8.94 -14.32 -15.80
N ALA A 195 -7.78 -14.20 -15.16
CA ALA A 195 -7.24 -15.20 -14.25
C ALA A 195 -8.16 -15.46 -13.05
N LEU A 196 -8.65 -14.40 -12.39
CA LEU A 196 -9.59 -14.51 -11.27
C LEU A 196 -10.94 -15.09 -11.71
N GLY A 197 -11.43 -14.70 -12.89
CA GLY A 197 -12.65 -15.24 -13.47
C GLY A 197 -12.54 -16.74 -13.73
N THR A 198 -11.49 -17.18 -14.43
CA THR A 198 -11.24 -18.60 -14.71
C THR A 198 -11.06 -19.39 -13.43
N MET A 199 -10.30 -18.88 -12.45
CA MET A 199 -10.10 -19.53 -11.15
C MET A 199 -11.43 -19.75 -10.41
N ASN A 200 -12.33 -18.76 -10.40
CA ASN A 200 -13.62 -18.88 -9.73
C ASN A 200 -14.61 -19.79 -10.49
N ILE A 201 -14.57 -19.81 -11.82
CA ILE A 201 -15.35 -20.76 -12.64
C ILE A 201 -14.94 -22.19 -12.29
N VAL A 202 -13.64 -22.50 -12.30
CA VAL A 202 -13.13 -23.83 -11.93
C VAL A 202 -13.41 -24.14 -10.46
N GLY A 203 -13.26 -23.16 -9.56
CA GLY A 203 -13.56 -23.29 -8.14
C GLY A 203 -15.03 -23.64 -7.87
N SER A 204 -15.97 -23.09 -8.64
CA SER A 204 -17.41 -23.38 -8.49
C SER A 204 -17.75 -24.86 -8.74
N MET A 205 -16.96 -25.55 -9.57
CA MET A 205 -17.12 -26.98 -9.88
C MET A 205 -16.57 -27.89 -8.77
N THR A 206 -15.87 -27.35 -7.77
CA THR A 206 -15.17 -28.10 -6.71
C THR A 206 -15.63 -27.71 -5.29
N SER A 207 -16.84 -27.16 -5.17
CA SER A 207 -17.42 -26.64 -3.91
C SER A 207 -16.58 -25.54 -3.25
N CYS A 208 -15.85 -24.76 -4.03
CA CYS A 208 -15.11 -23.60 -3.52
C CYS A 208 -16.05 -22.40 -3.36
N TYR A 209 -15.81 -21.58 -2.34
CA TYR A 209 -16.44 -20.25 -2.24
C TYR A 209 -15.69 -19.26 -3.16
N VAL A 210 -16.23 -18.05 -3.33
CA VAL A 210 -15.59 -17.01 -4.15
C VAL A 210 -14.17 -16.72 -3.65
N ALA A 211 -13.18 -17.04 -4.48
CA ALA A 211 -11.78 -16.84 -4.19
C ALA A 211 -11.31 -15.47 -4.67
N THR A 212 -10.51 -14.80 -3.84
CA THR A 212 -9.99 -13.44 -3.99
C THR A 212 -8.50 -13.40 -3.62
N GLY A 213 -7.84 -12.26 -3.86
CA GLY A 213 -6.49 -11.99 -3.37
C GLY A 213 -6.45 -11.94 -1.84
N SER A 214 -5.43 -12.53 -1.22
CA SER A 214 -5.31 -12.58 0.24
C SER A 214 -4.07 -11.82 0.71
N PHE A 215 -4.28 -10.68 1.36
CA PHE A 215 -3.18 -9.83 1.82
C PHE A 215 -2.26 -10.58 2.81
N SER A 216 -2.83 -11.26 3.80
CA SER A 216 -2.05 -12.03 4.79
C SER A 216 -1.23 -13.16 4.17
N ARG A 217 -1.79 -13.92 3.21
CA ARG A 217 -1.06 -15.03 2.55
C ARG A 217 0.03 -14.50 1.63
N SER A 218 -0.26 -13.46 0.84
CA SER A 218 0.73 -12.79 -0.01
C SER A 218 1.86 -12.15 0.81
N ALA A 219 1.54 -11.59 1.97
CA ALA A 219 2.53 -11.03 2.89
C ALA A 219 3.51 -12.08 3.42
N VAL A 220 2.99 -13.24 3.87
CA VAL A 220 3.84 -14.34 4.34
C VAL A 220 4.73 -14.84 3.19
N ASN A 221 4.17 -15.02 1.99
CA ASN A 221 4.91 -15.45 0.81
C ASN A 221 6.00 -14.42 0.40
N TYR A 222 5.70 -13.13 0.52
CA TYR A 222 6.63 -12.04 0.25
C TYR A 222 7.79 -12.02 1.26
N VAL A 223 7.48 -12.13 2.56
CA VAL A 223 8.47 -12.16 3.65
C VAL A 223 9.34 -13.42 3.57
N ALA A 224 8.79 -14.54 3.10
CA ALA A 224 9.56 -15.76 2.83
C ALA A 224 10.56 -15.63 1.67
N GLY A 225 10.50 -14.53 0.90
CA GLY A 225 11.46 -14.23 -0.17
C GLY A 225 11.14 -14.92 -1.50
N CYS A 226 9.91 -15.39 -1.69
CA CYS A 226 9.49 -16.05 -2.93
C CYS A 226 9.51 -15.08 -4.13
N LYS A 227 9.96 -15.58 -5.29
CA LYS A 227 10.16 -14.78 -6.52
C LYS A 227 9.29 -15.21 -7.70
N THR A 228 8.81 -16.45 -7.71
CA THR A 228 8.13 -17.05 -8.87
C THR A 228 6.75 -17.58 -8.50
N ALA A 229 5.82 -17.62 -9.47
CA ALA A 229 4.49 -18.19 -9.31
C ALA A 229 4.48 -19.68 -8.91
N VAL A 230 5.60 -20.40 -9.13
CA VAL A 230 5.80 -21.78 -8.65
C VAL A 230 5.55 -21.93 -7.15
N SER A 231 5.79 -20.87 -6.36
CA SER A 231 5.46 -20.87 -4.92
C SER A 231 3.98 -21.18 -4.66
N ASN A 232 3.08 -20.65 -5.49
CA ASN A 232 1.64 -20.88 -5.35
C ASN A 232 1.25 -22.32 -5.72
N VAL A 233 1.94 -22.93 -6.69
CA VAL A 233 1.74 -24.33 -7.08
C VAL A 233 2.18 -25.25 -5.94
N VAL A 234 3.36 -25.01 -5.38
CA VAL A 234 3.86 -25.77 -4.22
C VAL A 234 2.92 -25.61 -3.03
N MET A 235 2.46 -24.39 -2.76
CA MET A 235 1.47 -24.13 -1.71
C MET A 235 0.18 -24.93 -1.93
N ALA A 236 -0.36 -24.98 -3.16
CA ALA A 236 -1.56 -25.75 -3.46
C ALA A 236 -1.36 -27.26 -3.23
N ILE A 237 -0.22 -27.82 -3.65
CA ILE A 237 0.12 -29.24 -3.42
C ILE A 237 0.25 -29.54 -1.92
N VAL A 238 0.94 -28.68 -1.17
CA VAL A 238 1.11 -28.85 0.28
C VAL A 238 -0.23 -28.75 1.01
N VAL A 239 -1.11 -27.82 0.61
CA VAL A 239 -2.47 -27.72 1.17
C VAL A 239 -3.28 -28.98 0.85
N MET A 240 -3.19 -29.50 -0.38
CA MET A 240 -3.86 -30.75 -0.77
C MET A 240 -3.39 -31.94 0.08
N LEU A 241 -2.07 -32.11 0.24
CA LEU A 241 -1.49 -33.16 1.10
C LEU A 241 -1.88 -32.97 2.56
N THR A 242 -1.93 -31.72 3.03
CA THR A 242 -2.35 -31.38 4.38
C THR A 242 -3.79 -31.84 4.63
N LEU A 243 -4.71 -31.55 3.69
CA LEU A 243 -6.11 -31.94 3.80
C LEU A 243 -6.31 -33.46 3.80
N LEU A 244 -5.49 -34.20 3.04
CA LEU A 244 -5.57 -35.66 2.92
C LEU A 244 -4.94 -36.40 4.11
N LEU A 245 -3.79 -35.94 4.62
CA LEU A 245 -2.97 -36.70 5.57
C LEU A 245 -2.80 -36.03 6.95
N ILE A 246 -2.67 -34.71 6.99
CA ILE A 246 -2.18 -33.96 8.17
C ILE A 246 -3.33 -33.32 8.96
N THR A 247 -4.53 -33.20 8.38
CA THR A 247 -5.73 -32.60 9.01
C THR A 247 -5.96 -32.98 10.48
N PRO A 248 -5.85 -34.25 10.91
CA PRO A 248 -6.07 -34.62 12.31
C PRO A 248 -5.11 -33.95 13.30
N LEU A 249 -3.89 -33.60 12.86
CA LEU A 249 -2.88 -32.95 13.69
C LEU A 249 -3.24 -31.50 14.03
N PHE A 250 -4.03 -30.82 13.19
CA PHE A 250 -4.41 -29.41 13.41
C PHE A 250 -5.56 -29.22 14.41
N LYS A 251 -6.20 -30.30 14.86
CA LYS A 251 -7.35 -30.26 15.79
C LYS A 251 -7.07 -29.48 17.07
N TYR A 252 -5.86 -29.63 17.61
CA TYR A 252 -5.44 -29.02 18.87
C TYR A 252 -4.68 -27.70 18.68
N THR A 253 -4.55 -27.21 17.44
CA THR A 253 -3.85 -25.96 17.19
C THR A 253 -4.67 -24.79 17.77
N PRO A 254 -4.06 -23.92 18.61
CA PRO A 254 -4.79 -22.79 19.20
C PRO A 254 -4.93 -21.63 18.20
N ASN A 255 -6.07 -20.95 18.22
CA ASN A 255 -6.30 -19.78 17.35
C ASN A 255 -5.33 -18.63 17.64
N ALA A 256 -4.80 -18.56 18.87
CA ALA A 256 -3.79 -17.57 19.27
C ALA A 256 -2.48 -17.69 18.48
N ILE A 257 -2.04 -18.92 18.14
CA ILE A 257 -0.81 -19.08 17.36
C ILE A 257 -0.98 -18.60 15.93
N LEU A 258 -2.14 -18.90 15.33
CA LEU A 258 -2.50 -18.44 13.99
C LEU A 258 -2.57 -16.90 13.93
N ALA A 259 -3.20 -16.28 14.93
CA ALA A 259 -3.24 -14.82 15.06
C ALA A 259 -1.83 -14.23 15.18
N SER A 260 -0.96 -14.82 15.99
CA SER A 260 0.42 -14.36 16.20
C SER A 260 1.26 -14.43 14.93
N ILE A 261 1.10 -15.49 14.12
CA ILE A 261 1.78 -15.62 12.82
C ILE A 261 1.34 -14.51 11.87
N ILE A 262 0.02 -14.25 11.80
CA ILE A 262 -0.52 -13.20 10.92
C ILE A 262 -0.03 -11.82 11.37
N ILE A 263 -0.09 -11.51 12.67
CA ILE A 263 0.41 -10.24 13.23
C ILE A 263 1.90 -10.05 12.88
N ASN A 264 2.73 -11.08 13.12
CA ASN A 264 4.15 -11.01 12.78
C ASN A 264 4.40 -10.76 11.27
N ALA A 265 3.58 -11.35 10.39
CA ALA A 265 3.71 -11.17 8.94
C ALA A 265 3.36 -9.74 8.51
N VAL A 266 2.24 -9.19 9.00
CA VAL A 266 1.78 -7.86 8.59
C VAL A 266 2.62 -6.72 9.16
N VAL A 267 3.20 -6.89 10.37
CA VAL A 267 4.09 -5.87 10.97
C VAL A 267 5.31 -5.58 10.09
N SER A 268 5.82 -6.56 9.34
CA SER A 268 6.94 -6.32 8.40
C SER A 268 6.57 -5.57 7.13
N LEU A 269 5.29 -5.36 6.84
CA LEU A 269 4.87 -4.57 5.69
C LEU A 269 4.86 -3.06 5.99
N VAL A 270 4.96 -2.69 7.27
CA VAL A 270 5.01 -1.28 7.69
C VAL A 270 6.42 -0.76 7.51
N ASP A 271 6.61 0.09 6.49
CA ASP A 271 7.88 0.74 6.20
C ASP A 271 7.91 2.18 6.75
N TYR A 272 8.37 2.31 7.99
CA TYR A 272 8.52 3.59 8.68
C TYR A 272 9.67 4.45 8.12
N GLU A 273 10.71 3.83 7.56
CA GLU A 273 11.87 4.55 7.00
C GLU A 273 11.44 5.32 5.75
N THR A 274 10.69 4.66 4.86
CA THR A 274 10.14 5.28 3.65
C THR A 274 9.11 6.36 4.00
N ALA A 275 8.24 6.14 4.99
CA ALA A 275 7.29 7.17 5.44
C ALA A 275 8.00 8.43 5.96
N TYR A 276 9.08 8.28 6.72
CA TYR A 276 9.89 9.40 7.21
C TYR A 276 10.64 10.13 6.08
N LEU A 277 11.13 9.39 5.08
CA LEU A 277 11.76 9.98 3.90
C LEU A 277 10.74 10.82 3.12
N ILE A 278 9.52 10.32 2.90
CA ILE A 278 8.46 11.06 2.22
C ILE A 278 8.14 12.36 2.95
N TRP A 279 8.03 12.32 4.28
CA TRP A 279 7.82 13.52 5.09
C TRP A 279 8.90 14.59 4.89
N LYS A 280 10.17 14.18 4.77
CA LYS A 280 11.30 15.10 4.53
C LYS A 280 11.32 15.67 3.11
N VAL A 281 10.86 14.91 2.11
CA VAL A 281 10.98 15.27 0.70
C VAL A 281 9.78 16.08 0.22
N ASP A 282 8.55 15.60 0.42
CA ASP A 282 7.34 16.26 -0.07
C ASP A 282 6.18 16.10 0.93
N LYS A 283 5.82 17.21 1.57
CA LYS A 283 4.71 17.27 2.54
C LYS A 283 3.36 16.93 1.91
N MET A 284 3.14 17.23 0.63
CA MET A 284 1.88 16.91 -0.05
C MET A 284 1.73 15.41 -0.30
N ASP A 285 2.84 14.73 -0.63
CA ASP A 285 2.84 13.26 -0.75
C ASP A 285 2.66 12.58 0.61
N PHE A 286 3.17 13.18 1.68
CA PHE A 286 2.88 12.70 3.03
C PHE A 286 1.41 12.83 3.40
N VAL A 287 0.72 13.89 2.96
CA VAL A 287 -0.74 14.01 3.14
C VAL A 287 -1.49 12.92 2.38
N ALA A 288 -1.06 12.58 1.16
CA ALA A 288 -1.63 11.46 0.41
C ALA A 288 -1.41 10.12 1.14
N LEU A 289 -0.22 9.91 1.70
CA LEU A 289 0.12 8.75 2.53
C LEU A 289 -0.78 8.67 3.77
N LEU A 290 -0.96 9.77 4.50
CA LEU A 290 -1.84 9.82 5.67
C LEU A 290 -3.31 9.59 5.30
N GLY A 291 -3.76 10.18 4.19
CA GLY A 291 -5.11 9.98 3.66
C GLY A 291 -5.38 8.52 3.33
N ALA A 292 -4.42 7.85 2.68
CA ALA A 292 -4.47 6.41 2.42
C ALA A 292 -4.52 5.61 3.72
N PHE A 293 -3.61 5.89 4.66
CA PHE A 293 -3.53 5.20 5.95
C PHE A 293 -4.85 5.30 6.73
N PHE A 294 -5.34 6.52 6.96
CA PHE A 294 -6.57 6.75 7.71
C PHE A 294 -7.81 6.25 6.97
N GLY A 295 -7.84 6.33 5.64
CA GLY A 295 -8.92 5.78 4.83
C GLY A 295 -9.05 4.26 4.98
N VAL A 296 -7.92 3.52 5.00
CA VAL A 296 -7.95 2.06 5.23
C VAL A 296 -8.33 1.70 6.67
N VAL A 297 -7.83 2.48 7.64
CA VAL A 297 -8.04 2.28 9.08
C VAL A 297 -9.49 2.53 9.47
N PHE A 298 -10.11 3.63 9.03
CA PHE A 298 -11.44 4.06 9.48
C PHE A 298 -12.59 3.71 8.55
N ALA A 299 -12.34 3.15 7.37
CA ALA A 299 -13.42 2.78 6.45
C ALA A 299 -13.20 1.38 5.91
N SER A 300 -12.41 1.26 4.85
CA SER A 300 -12.03 -0.02 4.27
C SER A 300 -10.81 0.15 3.38
N VAL A 301 -10.25 -0.99 3.02
CA VAL A 301 -9.16 -1.08 2.04
C VAL A 301 -9.53 -0.37 0.72
N GLU A 302 -10.78 -0.52 0.24
CA GLU A 302 -11.21 0.12 -1.01
C GLU A 302 -11.26 1.65 -0.90
N TYR A 303 -11.84 2.16 0.19
CA TYR A 303 -11.95 3.61 0.41
C TYR A 303 -10.58 4.26 0.59
N GLY A 304 -9.65 3.60 1.30
CA GLY A 304 -8.29 4.11 1.46
C GLY A 304 -7.55 4.28 0.14
N LEU A 305 -7.70 3.33 -0.79
CA LEU A 305 -7.13 3.46 -2.14
C LEU A 305 -7.77 4.62 -2.92
N LEU A 306 -9.10 4.75 -2.86
CA LEU A 306 -9.83 5.81 -3.56
C LEU A 306 -9.40 7.20 -3.06
N ILE A 307 -9.32 7.38 -1.74
CA ILE A 307 -8.85 8.63 -1.12
C ILE A 307 -7.43 8.95 -1.56
N ALA A 308 -6.53 7.96 -1.58
CA ALA A 308 -5.16 8.16 -2.01
C ALA A 308 -5.07 8.63 -3.47
N VAL A 309 -5.80 7.98 -4.38
CA VAL A 309 -5.87 8.35 -5.79
C VAL A 309 -6.47 9.75 -5.96
N ALA A 310 -7.53 10.09 -5.22
CA ALA A 310 -8.16 11.40 -5.27
C ALA A 310 -7.19 12.51 -4.82
N ILE A 311 -6.42 12.30 -3.75
CA ILE A 311 -5.41 13.25 -3.28
C ILE A 311 -4.28 13.38 -4.32
N SER A 312 -3.79 12.28 -4.90
CA SER A 312 -2.76 12.31 -5.93
C SER A 312 -3.23 13.06 -7.19
N LEU A 313 -4.46 12.83 -7.65
CA LEU A 313 -5.05 13.57 -8.77
C LEU A 313 -5.22 15.05 -8.42
N GLY A 314 -5.68 15.36 -7.21
CA GLY A 314 -5.78 16.73 -6.72
C GLY A 314 -4.42 17.44 -6.68
N LYS A 315 -3.36 16.74 -6.25
CA LYS A 315 -1.99 17.26 -6.28
C LYS A 315 -1.53 17.57 -7.70
N ILE A 316 -1.76 16.66 -8.66
CA ILE A 316 -1.42 16.89 -10.07
C ILE A 316 -2.16 18.11 -10.60
N LEU A 317 -3.46 18.21 -10.33
CA LEU A 317 -4.27 19.35 -10.74
C LEU A 317 -3.77 20.67 -10.12
N LEU A 318 -3.38 20.67 -8.85
CA LEU A 318 -2.78 21.84 -8.19
C LEU A 318 -1.44 22.23 -8.82
N GLN A 319 -0.60 21.26 -9.19
CA GLN A 319 0.68 21.54 -9.85
C GLN A 319 0.49 22.10 -11.26
N VAL A 320 -0.51 21.61 -12.00
CA VAL A 320 -0.84 22.12 -13.34
C VAL A 320 -1.45 23.52 -13.27
N THR A 321 -2.33 23.79 -12.29
CA THR A 321 -2.98 25.10 -12.12
C THR A 321 -2.08 26.18 -11.54
N ARG A 322 -1.05 25.81 -10.76
CA ARG A 322 -0.07 26.75 -10.19
C ARG A 322 1.35 26.43 -10.69
N PRO A 323 1.63 26.76 -11.95
CA PRO A 323 2.93 26.51 -12.52
C PRO A 323 4.02 27.36 -11.87
N ARG A 324 5.24 26.85 -11.87
CA ARG A 324 6.41 27.61 -11.43
C ARG A 324 6.70 28.69 -12.47
N THR A 325 6.81 29.91 -11.96
CA THR A 325 7.27 31.08 -12.70
C THR A 325 8.51 31.58 -11.98
N ALA A 326 9.47 32.11 -12.73
CA ALA A 326 10.71 32.62 -12.16
C ALA A 326 11.03 34.01 -12.71
N LEU A 327 11.52 34.90 -11.85
CA LEU A 327 12.04 36.20 -12.24
C LEU A 327 13.54 36.05 -12.50
N LEU A 328 13.99 36.48 -13.68
CA LEU A 328 15.35 36.27 -14.13
C LEU A 328 16.21 37.53 -13.97
N GLY A 329 17.44 37.34 -13.53
CA GLY A 329 18.49 38.34 -13.48
C GLY A 329 19.73 37.88 -14.24
N ASN A 330 20.56 38.83 -14.64
CA ASN A 330 21.80 38.57 -15.35
C ASN A 330 22.92 38.25 -14.36
N LEU A 331 23.69 37.18 -14.58
CA LEU A 331 24.90 36.92 -13.81
C LEU A 331 26.02 37.89 -14.24
N PRO A 332 26.72 38.55 -13.29
CA PRO A 332 27.78 39.50 -13.60
C PRO A 332 28.83 38.90 -14.53
N ARG A 333 29.23 39.65 -15.57
CA ARG A 333 30.26 39.25 -16.56
C ARG A 333 29.90 38.02 -17.40
N THR A 334 28.61 37.66 -17.48
CA THR A 334 28.13 36.59 -18.35
C THR A 334 26.94 37.06 -19.18
N THR A 335 26.52 36.25 -20.15
CA THR A 335 25.27 36.41 -20.91
C THR A 335 24.16 35.50 -20.38
N ILE A 336 24.31 34.97 -19.15
CA ILE A 336 23.44 33.92 -18.61
C ILE A 336 22.44 34.55 -17.65
N TYR A 337 21.15 34.30 -17.93
CA TYR A 337 20.05 34.70 -17.06
C TYR A 337 19.63 33.55 -16.15
N ARG A 338 19.52 33.83 -14.84
CA ARG A 338 19.14 32.85 -13.81
C ARG A 338 18.11 33.42 -12.85
N ASN A 339 17.39 32.53 -12.17
CA ASN A 339 16.40 32.92 -11.18
C ASN A 339 17.09 33.69 -10.04
N VAL A 340 16.63 34.92 -9.79
CA VAL A 340 17.16 35.83 -8.76
C VAL A 340 16.98 35.26 -7.34
N GLU A 341 15.92 34.48 -7.10
CA GLU A 341 15.70 33.83 -5.80
C GLU A 341 16.71 32.70 -5.53
N GLN A 342 17.18 32.03 -6.57
CA GLN A 342 18.13 30.91 -6.44
C GLN A 342 19.59 31.38 -6.47
N TYR A 343 19.88 32.45 -7.21
CA TYR A 343 21.21 33.01 -7.37
C TYR A 343 21.19 34.48 -6.94
N PRO A 344 21.53 34.79 -5.68
CA PRO A 344 21.50 36.16 -5.17
C PRO A 344 22.52 37.09 -5.86
N GLU A 345 23.51 36.51 -6.55
CA GLU A 345 24.47 37.26 -7.39
C GLU A 345 23.86 37.74 -8.72
N ALA A 346 22.69 37.24 -9.12
CA ALA A 346 22.03 37.64 -10.36
C ALA A 346 21.43 39.05 -10.21
N ALA A 347 21.97 40.00 -10.97
CA ALA A 347 21.52 41.39 -10.94
C ALA A 347 20.34 41.60 -11.91
N LYS A 348 19.31 42.30 -11.45
CA LYS A 348 18.22 42.76 -12.32
C LYS A 348 18.72 43.85 -13.26
N VAL A 349 18.19 43.89 -14.48
CA VAL A 349 18.53 44.91 -15.46
C VAL A 349 17.61 46.13 -15.25
N PRO A 350 18.15 47.34 -15.03
CA PRO A 350 17.31 48.52 -14.84
C PRO A 350 16.37 48.75 -16.04
N GLY A 351 15.09 49.01 -15.75
CA GLY A 351 14.06 49.26 -16.77
C GLY A 351 13.55 48.02 -17.52
N VAL A 352 14.10 46.82 -17.27
CA VAL A 352 13.68 45.58 -17.95
C VAL A 352 13.34 44.49 -16.94
N MET A 353 12.13 43.96 -17.06
CA MET A 353 11.68 42.82 -16.26
C MET A 353 11.62 41.57 -17.11
N ILE A 354 12.31 40.50 -16.69
CA ILE A 354 12.36 39.23 -17.40
C ILE A 354 11.68 38.16 -16.56
N VAL A 355 10.60 37.57 -17.09
CA VAL A 355 9.84 36.51 -16.43
C VAL A 355 9.86 35.25 -17.28
N ARG A 356 10.23 34.13 -16.67
CA ARG A 356 10.19 32.82 -17.32
C ARG A 356 9.03 31.98 -16.81
N VAL A 357 8.31 31.36 -17.74
CA VAL A 357 7.23 30.41 -17.44
C VAL A 357 7.76 28.99 -17.63
N ASP A 358 7.87 28.22 -16.54
CA ASP A 358 8.50 26.89 -16.53
C ASP A 358 7.50 25.74 -16.78
N SER A 359 6.37 25.99 -17.45
CA SER A 359 5.32 24.97 -17.70
C SER A 359 4.51 25.23 -18.98
N ALA A 360 3.79 24.21 -19.43
CA ALA A 360 2.68 24.35 -20.38
C ALA A 360 1.64 25.38 -19.89
N ILE A 361 1.00 26.06 -20.85
CA ILE A 361 -0.06 27.04 -20.59
C ILE A 361 -1.38 26.43 -21.08
N TYR A 362 -2.30 26.22 -20.15
CA TYR A 362 -3.63 25.69 -20.41
C TYR A 362 -4.68 26.70 -19.98
N PHE A 363 -5.92 26.53 -20.45
CA PHE A 363 -7.06 27.34 -19.99
C PHE A 363 -7.16 27.42 -18.46
N THR A 364 -6.81 26.34 -17.76
CA THR A 364 -6.89 26.24 -16.29
C THR A 364 -5.84 27.06 -15.53
N ASN A 365 -4.70 27.41 -16.15
CA ASN A 365 -3.60 28.11 -15.48
C ASN A 365 -3.25 29.48 -16.11
N SER A 366 -3.81 29.81 -17.28
CA SER A 366 -3.53 31.05 -18.01
C SER A 366 -3.81 32.31 -17.18
N ASN A 367 -4.96 32.36 -16.50
CA ASN A 367 -5.32 33.46 -15.60
C ASN A 367 -4.33 33.58 -14.43
N TYR A 368 -3.90 32.45 -13.86
CA TYR A 368 -2.94 32.45 -12.76
C TYR A 368 -1.58 33.01 -13.20
N VAL A 369 -1.08 32.58 -14.36
CA VAL A 369 0.19 33.07 -14.92
C VAL A 369 0.10 34.56 -15.21
N LYS A 370 -0.99 35.01 -15.85
CA LYS A 370 -1.22 36.44 -16.14
C LYS A 370 -1.25 37.28 -14.87
N GLU A 371 -2.03 36.88 -13.86
CA GLU A 371 -2.09 37.60 -12.59
C GLU A 371 -0.77 37.60 -11.85
N ARG A 372 0.01 36.52 -11.93
CA ARG A 372 1.32 36.41 -11.28
C ARG A 372 2.33 37.37 -11.90
N ILE A 373 2.37 37.43 -13.23
CA ILE A 373 3.21 38.38 -13.98
C ILE A 373 2.81 39.82 -13.65
N LEU A 374 1.51 40.13 -13.67
CA LEU A 374 1.00 41.46 -13.36
C LEU A 374 1.28 41.87 -11.91
N ARG A 375 1.21 40.94 -10.96
CA ARG A 375 1.57 41.19 -9.55
C ARG A 375 3.03 41.56 -9.42
N TRP A 376 3.93 40.80 -10.02
CA TRP A 376 5.35 41.12 -9.97
C TRP A 376 5.70 42.44 -10.66
N LEU A 377 5.00 42.80 -11.74
CA LEU A 377 5.18 44.10 -12.39
C LEU A 377 4.82 45.25 -11.43
N ARG A 378 3.71 45.12 -10.69
CA ARG A 378 3.31 46.12 -9.68
C ARG A 378 4.31 46.18 -8.53
N ASP A 379 4.73 45.03 -8.00
CA ASP A 379 5.70 44.97 -6.90
C ASP A 379 7.05 45.62 -7.30
N GLU A 380 7.49 45.44 -8.55
CA GLU A 380 8.67 46.11 -9.12
C GLU A 380 8.46 47.62 -9.26
N GLU A 381 7.33 48.07 -9.80
CA GLU A 381 7.03 49.48 -9.97
C GLU A 381 6.99 50.23 -8.62
N ASP A 382 6.42 49.61 -7.59
CA ASP A 382 6.37 50.16 -6.23
C ASP A 382 7.79 50.28 -5.63
N GLN A 383 8.62 49.24 -5.76
CA GLN A 383 10.02 49.28 -5.31
C GLN A 383 10.86 50.33 -6.04
N GLN A 384 10.66 50.47 -7.35
CA GLN A 384 11.37 51.46 -8.16
C GLN A 384 10.95 52.90 -7.79
N GLN A 385 9.67 53.12 -7.48
CA GLN A 385 9.19 54.42 -6.99
C GLN A 385 9.82 54.81 -5.65
N GLU A 386 9.89 53.87 -4.69
CA GLU A 386 10.56 54.10 -3.41
C GLU A 386 12.06 54.42 -3.58
N GLN A 387 12.72 53.75 -4.52
CA GLN A 387 14.15 53.91 -4.77
C GLN A 387 14.49 55.03 -5.77
N LYS A 388 13.50 55.75 -6.30
CA LYS A 388 13.64 56.76 -7.38
C LYS A 388 14.39 56.23 -8.60
N LEU A 389 14.22 54.95 -8.91
CA LEU A 389 14.81 54.30 -10.08
C LEU A 389 13.93 54.53 -11.32
N SER A 390 14.50 54.29 -12.50
CA SER A 390 13.78 54.32 -13.78
C SER A 390 12.64 53.31 -13.76
N LYS A 391 11.46 53.70 -14.22
CA LYS A 391 10.31 52.80 -14.39
C LYS A 391 10.67 51.64 -15.31
N THR A 392 10.03 50.49 -15.08
CA THR A 392 10.05 49.35 -16.01
C THR A 392 9.47 49.77 -17.36
N GLU A 393 10.28 49.75 -18.40
CA GLU A 393 9.88 50.09 -19.78
C GLU A 393 9.57 48.83 -20.61
N PHE A 394 10.25 47.71 -20.32
CA PHE A 394 10.12 46.47 -21.09
C PHE A 394 9.84 45.27 -20.19
N LEU A 395 8.86 44.45 -20.60
CA LEU A 395 8.58 43.14 -20.03
C LEU A 395 8.94 42.05 -21.06
N ILE A 396 9.90 41.19 -20.72
CA ILE A 396 10.29 40.04 -21.52
C ILE A 396 9.70 38.80 -20.87
N VAL A 397 8.82 38.09 -21.59
CA VAL A 397 8.27 36.82 -21.15
C VAL A 397 8.99 35.69 -21.89
N GLU A 398 9.87 34.98 -21.19
CA GLU A 398 10.56 33.81 -21.72
C GLU A 398 9.63 32.59 -21.66
N LEU A 399 9.16 32.17 -22.84
CA LEU A 399 8.30 31.00 -23.03
C LEU A 399 9.07 29.79 -23.57
N SER A 400 10.39 29.84 -23.67
CA SER A 400 11.22 28.73 -24.15
C SER A 400 10.99 27.39 -23.43
N PRO A 401 10.65 27.35 -22.12
CA PRO A 401 10.32 26.09 -21.42
C PRO A 401 8.88 25.60 -21.63
N VAL A 402 8.01 26.39 -22.26
CA VAL A 402 6.60 26.06 -22.46
C VAL A 402 6.49 24.94 -23.47
N THR A 403 6.05 23.78 -23.01
CA THR A 403 6.01 22.57 -23.84
C THR A 403 4.76 22.47 -24.70
N ASP A 404 3.67 23.14 -24.31
CA ASP A 404 2.35 23.02 -24.93
C ASP A 404 1.48 24.24 -24.60
N ILE A 405 0.57 24.60 -25.52
CA ILE A 405 -0.39 25.70 -25.37
C ILE A 405 -1.74 25.24 -25.94
N ASP A 406 -2.79 25.32 -25.12
CA ASP A 406 -4.20 25.08 -25.49
C ASP A 406 -4.95 26.39 -25.78
#